data_AF-A0A0J8WS69-F1
#
_entry.id   AF-A0A0J8WS69-F1
#
_cell.length_a   1.000
_cell.length_b   1.000
_cell.length_c   1.000
_cell.angle_alpha   90.00
_cell.angle_beta   90.00
_cell.angle_gamma   90.00
#
_symmetry.space_group_name_H-M   'P 1'
#
loop_
_entity.id
_entity.type
_entity.pdbx_description
1 polymer ?
#
loop_
_entity_poly.entity_id
_entity_poly.type
_entity_poly.pdbx_seq_one_letter_code
_entity_poly.pdbx_strand_id
1 'polypeptide(L)'
;MIADLETRLADVLGSRLAAPLAGRVFVTPGPANANQITALVGVRRAEVVAEKFGAGRRPEQVPGADDPRRVVRLSCVIRVEVRSGANGTRAQTATALDALLYELDSQDLRSGRALTAPGDPGFVLDCLLPESVSILPSSDPDALPAVEMRADGWFWPRNTPGITGVEITAALVRTATLPVALEPWPLLIRAGDPLVPLTVRVGAAGTSRLTGDAPTVSPFGELAVRVVDAGGRPGAGNLSGGAVGPGGTRLITLADDAAEFGYEPPAGPAEDQLVVCVAHAGAAPAVGIELARFPLAVTG
;
A
#
# COMPACT_ATOMS: atom_id res chain seq x y z
N MET A 1 22.84 -9.39 -14.29
CA MET A 1 22.32 -9.12 -12.94
C MET A 1 23.33 -9.45 -11.85
N ILE A 2 23.83 -10.70 -11.71
CA ILE A 2 24.87 -11.03 -10.71
C ILE A 2 26.20 -10.30 -11.00
N ALA A 3 26.71 -10.37 -12.22
CA ALA A 3 27.93 -9.63 -12.61
C ALA A 3 27.79 -8.10 -12.47
N ASP A 4 26.57 -7.59 -12.64
CA ASP A 4 26.28 -6.16 -12.48
C ASP A 4 26.34 -5.76 -10.99
N LEU A 5 25.85 -6.63 -10.09
CA LEU A 5 26.01 -6.48 -8.65
C LEU A 5 27.48 -6.51 -8.23
N GLU A 6 28.27 -7.46 -8.73
CA GLU A 6 29.72 -7.55 -8.43
C GLU A 6 30.46 -6.28 -8.85
N THR A 7 30.22 -5.82 -10.08
CA THR A 7 30.83 -4.61 -10.63
C THR A 7 30.44 -3.39 -9.80
N ARG A 8 29.14 -3.25 -9.50
CA ARG A 8 28.65 -2.09 -8.74
C ARG A 8 29.19 -2.07 -7.31
N LEU A 9 29.27 -3.22 -6.66
CA LEU A 9 29.85 -3.33 -5.31
C LEU A 9 31.35 -3.02 -5.33
N ALA A 10 32.10 -3.51 -6.34
CA ALA A 10 33.51 -3.17 -6.50
C ALA A 10 33.71 -1.65 -6.73
N ASP A 11 32.90 -1.02 -7.56
CA ASP A 11 32.95 0.43 -7.81
C ASP A 11 32.68 1.24 -6.53
N VAL A 12 31.61 0.89 -5.81
CA VAL A 12 31.22 1.58 -4.58
C VAL A 12 32.30 1.42 -3.51
N LEU A 13 32.75 0.20 -3.23
CA LEU A 13 33.84 -0.05 -2.28
C LEU A 13 35.15 0.64 -2.71
N GLY A 14 35.49 0.61 -4.00
CA GLY A 14 36.67 1.25 -4.55
C GLY A 14 36.68 2.77 -4.37
N SER A 15 35.50 3.39 -4.40
CA SER A 15 35.33 4.83 -4.18
C SER A 15 35.30 5.25 -2.71
N ARG A 16 34.92 4.35 -1.79
CA ARG A 16 34.71 4.67 -0.37
C ARG A 16 35.87 4.26 0.53
N LEU A 17 36.54 3.15 0.21
CA LEU A 17 37.63 2.66 1.02
C LEU A 17 38.83 3.60 0.97
N ALA A 18 39.40 3.86 2.14
CA ALA A 18 40.65 4.61 2.28
C ALA A 18 41.87 3.70 2.03
N ALA A 19 43.08 4.25 2.17
CA ALA A 19 44.29 3.45 2.18
C ALA A 19 44.17 2.32 3.24
N PRO A 20 44.61 1.09 2.94
CA PRO A 20 45.46 0.73 1.81
C PRO A 20 44.71 0.24 0.55
N LEU A 21 43.37 0.20 0.58
CA LEU A 21 42.51 -0.33 -0.49
C LEU A 21 41.91 0.73 -1.43
N ALA A 22 42.20 2.01 -1.21
CA ALA A 22 41.69 3.13 -2.02
C ALA A 22 41.87 2.91 -3.53
N GLY A 23 40.75 2.82 -4.26
CA GLY A 23 40.73 2.57 -5.71
C GLY A 23 41.24 1.19 -6.14
N ARG A 24 41.40 0.23 -5.21
CA ARG A 24 42.01 -1.09 -5.45
C ARG A 24 41.06 -2.24 -5.15
N VAL A 25 39.79 -2.04 -5.51
CA VAL A 25 38.75 -3.07 -5.43
C VAL A 25 38.40 -3.50 -6.83
N PHE A 26 38.43 -4.80 -7.09
CA PHE A 26 38.20 -5.38 -8.41
C PHE A 26 37.22 -6.54 -8.32
N VAL A 27 36.59 -6.92 -9.43
CA VAL A 27 35.83 -8.16 -9.52
C VAL A 27 36.81 -9.34 -9.72
N THR A 28 36.57 -10.46 -9.06
CA THR A 28 37.36 -11.70 -9.19
C THR A 28 37.40 -12.16 -10.66
N PRO A 29 38.57 -12.61 -11.19
CA PRO A 29 39.83 -12.93 -10.49
C PRO A 29 40.75 -11.72 -10.21
N GLY A 30 40.41 -10.54 -10.74
CA GLY A 30 41.22 -9.32 -10.65
C GLY A 30 42.59 -9.43 -11.33
N PRO A 31 43.46 -8.41 -11.17
CA PRO A 31 44.80 -8.42 -11.75
C PRO A 31 45.71 -9.46 -11.07
N ALA A 32 46.40 -10.28 -11.87
CA ALA A 32 47.24 -11.38 -11.38
C ALA A 32 48.48 -10.91 -10.60
N ASN A 33 49.07 -9.75 -10.96
CA ASN A 33 50.29 -9.22 -10.37
C ASN A 33 50.06 -7.82 -9.78
N ALA A 34 49.48 -7.76 -8.59
CA ALA A 34 49.36 -6.52 -7.84
C ALA A 34 50.58 -6.36 -6.91
N ASN A 35 51.41 -5.34 -7.17
CA ASN A 35 52.50 -4.97 -6.24
C ASN A 35 51.97 -4.38 -4.92
N GLN A 36 50.66 -4.20 -4.81
CA GLN A 36 49.96 -3.53 -3.73
C GLN A 36 48.79 -4.39 -3.27
N ILE A 37 48.34 -4.19 -2.03
CA ILE A 37 47.16 -4.87 -1.49
C ILE A 37 45.90 -4.50 -2.28
N THR A 38 45.09 -5.49 -2.61
CA THR A 38 43.84 -5.34 -3.36
C THR A 38 42.71 -6.12 -2.73
N ALA A 39 41.46 -5.69 -2.97
CA ALA A 39 40.26 -6.43 -2.62
C ALA A 39 39.59 -6.98 -3.89
N LEU A 40 39.06 -8.19 -3.80
CA LEU A 40 38.44 -8.93 -4.91
C LEU A 40 37.02 -9.32 -4.53
N VAL A 41 36.04 -8.80 -5.26
CA VAL A 41 34.61 -9.04 -5.04
C VAL A 41 34.15 -10.14 -5.99
N GLY A 42 33.43 -11.15 -5.46
CA GLY A 42 32.75 -12.12 -6.30
C GLY A 42 31.61 -12.82 -5.58
N VAL A 43 30.57 -13.18 -6.32
CA VAL A 43 29.47 -14.02 -5.85
C VAL A 43 29.92 -15.48 -5.90
N ARG A 44 29.98 -16.12 -4.74
CA ARG A 44 30.37 -17.53 -4.60
C ARG A 44 29.19 -18.48 -4.80
N ARG A 45 28.00 -18.06 -4.38
CA ARG A 45 26.78 -18.85 -4.46
C ARG A 45 25.58 -17.95 -4.67
N ALA A 46 24.60 -18.40 -5.44
CA ALA A 46 23.31 -17.76 -5.56
C ALA A 46 22.22 -18.83 -5.48
N GLU A 47 21.23 -18.59 -4.64
CA GLU A 47 20.08 -19.47 -4.45
C GLU A 47 18.80 -18.75 -4.82
N VAL A 48 17.90 -19.45 -5.50
CA VAL A 48 16.56 -18.90 -5.79
C VAL A 48 15.70 -19.05 -4.54
N VAL A 49 15.19 -17.93 -4.05
CA VAL A 49 14.26 -17.92 -2.92
C VAL A 49 12.88 -18.28 -3.45
N ALA A 50 12.33 -19.42 -2.99
CA ALA A 50 11.03 -19.90 -3.45
C ALA A 50 9.92 -18.89 -3.17
N GLU A 51 9.02 -18.73 -4.14
CA GLU A 51 7.79 -17.97 -3.95
C GLU A 51 6.95 -18.59 -2.83
N LYS A 52 6.44 -17.78 -1.90
CA LYS A 52 5.45 -18.25 -0.94
C LYS A 52 4.17 -18.59 -1.71
N PHE A 53 3.81 -19.88 -1.73
CA PHE A 53 2.56 -20.38 -2.32
C PHE A 53 1.35 -19.56 -1.82
N GLY A 54 0.51 -19.07 -2.74
CA GLY A 54 -0.81 -18.49 -2.42
C GLY A 54 -0.97 -16.96 -2.46
N ALA A 55 0.11 -16.18 -2.69
CA ALA A 55 -0.01 -14.72 -2.88
C ALA A 55 0.79 -14.16 -4.08
N GLY A 56 1.69 -14.96 -4.67
CA GLY A 56 2.64 -14.55 -5.72
C GLY A 56 2.14 -14.62 -7.17
N ARG A 57 0.86 -14.35 -7.45
CA ARG A 57 0.35 -14.39 -8.84
C ARG A 57 0.59 -13.11 -9.65
N ARG A 58 1.31 -12.14 -9.11
CA ARG A 58 1.62 -10.88 -9.81
C ARG A 58 3.09 -10.89 -10.22
N PRO A 59 3.44 -10.52 -11.47
CA PRO A 59 4.82 -10.14 -11.76
C PRO A 59 5.23 -9.07 -10.73
N GLU A 60 6.23 -9.38 -9.92
CA GLU A 60 6.63 -8.53 -8.81
C GLU A 60 7.06 -7.17 -9.40
N GLN A 61 6.35 -6.10 -9.02
CA GLN A 61 6.62 -4.76 -9.53
C GLN A 61 7.99 -4.29 -9.04
N VAL A 62 8.84 -3.86 -9.99
CA VAL A 62 10.11 -3.20 -9.66
C VAL A 62 9.78 -1.77 -9.21
N PRO A 63 10.33 -1.28 -8.08
CA PRO A 63 10.16 0.10 -7.68
C PRO A 63 10.62 1.07 -8.78
N GLY A 64 9.73 1.99 -9.20
CA GLY A 64 10.06 3.04 -10.17
C GLY A 64 9.79 2.73 -11.65
N ALA A 65 9.16 1.60 -11.98
CA ALA A 65 8.64 1.31 -13.32
C ALA A 65 7.12 1.22 -13.30
N ASP A 66 6.45 1.89 -14.26
CA ASP A 66 4.98 1.86 -14.39
C ASP A 66 4.46 0.47 -14.77
N ASP A 67 5.27 -0.28 -15.53
CA ASP A 67 4.95 -1.63 -15.98
C ASP A 67 5.66 -2.69 -15.12
N PRO A 68 4.93 -3.72 -14.64
CA PRO A 68 5.53 -4.80 -13.87
C PRO A 68 6.56 -5.57 -14.71
N ARG A 69 7.66 -5.96 -14.08
CA ARG A 69 8.75 -6.70 -14.73
C ARG A 69 8.84 -8.11 -14.17
N ARG A 70 9.29 -9.06 -14.98
CA ARG A 70 9.68 -10.38 -14.46
C ARG A 70 11.00 -10.23 -13.69
N VAL A 71 10.99 -10.58 -12.42
CA VAL A 71 12.17 -10.59 -11.55
C VAL A 71 12.41 -11.98 -10.99
N VAL A 72 13.62 -12.20 -10.49
CA VAL A 72 14.01 -13.40 -9.75
C VAL A 72 14.48 -12.98 -8.37
N ARG A 73 13.93 -13.59 -7.33
CA ARG A 73 14.38 -13.41 -5.95
C ARG A 73 15.58 -14.31 -5.68
N LEU A 74 16.72 -13.70 -5.36
CA LEU A 74 17.95 -14.43 -5.07
C LEU A 74 18.46 -14.10 -3.67
N SER A 75 19.04 -15.12 -3.03
CA SER A 75 19.95 -14.99 -1.90
C SER A 75 21.35 -15.31 -2.40
N CYS A 76 22.23 -14.32 -2.42
CA CYS A 76 23.59 -14.41 -2.92
C CYS A 76 24.59 -14.38 -1.76
N VAL A 77 25.56 -15.29 -1.77
CA VAL A 77 26.74 -15.24 -0.91
C VAL A 77 27.85 -14.55 -1.68
N ILE A 78 28.18 -13.34 -1.25
CA ILE A 78 29.27 -12.53 -1.80
C ILE A 78 30.50 -12.74 -0.93
N ARG A 79 31.65 -12.94 -1.54
CA ARG A 79 32.94 -13.02 -0.86
C ARG A 79 33.82 -11.89 -1.34
N VAL A 80 34.33 -11.10 -0.41
CA VAL A 80 35.31 -10.04 -0.66
C VAL A 80 36.65 -10.47 -0.10
N GLU A 81 37.57 -10.83 -0.98
CA GLU A 81 38.88 -11.40 -0.64
C GLU A 81 39.96 -10.32 -0.66
N VAL A 82 40.88 -10.36 0.29
CA VAL A 82 42.00 -9.43 0.36
C VAL A 82 43.28 -10.15 -0.08
N ARG A 83 43.83 -9.72 -1.21
CA ARG A 83 45.10 -10.22 -1.74
C ARG A 83 46.23 -9.30 -1.29
N SER A 84 47.22 -9.85 -0.58
CA SER A 84 48.44 -9.12 -0.24
C SER A 84 49.28 -8.81 -1.48
N GLY A 85 49.93 -7.64 -1.50
CA GLY A 85 50.95 -7.35 -2.51
C GLY A 85 52.23 -8.16 -2.28
N ALA A 86 53.17 -8.10 -3.22
CA ALA A 86 54.43 -8.87 -3.20
C ALA A 86 55.25 -8.76 -1.89
N ASN A 87 55.17 -7.62 -1.20
CA ASN A 87 55.83 -7.36 0.09
C ASN A 87 54.83 -7.10 1.24
N GLY A 88 53.59 -7.58 1.10
CA GLY A 88 52.52 -7.35 2.06
C GLY A 88 52.79 -8.05 3.41
N THR A 89 52.64 -7.32 4.51
CA THR A 89 52.73 -7.90 5.86
C THR A 89 51.35 -8.35 6.36
N ARG A 90 51.32 -9.31 7.29
CA ARG A 90 50.08 -9.71 7.99
C ARG A 90 49.36 -8.51 8.60
N ALA A 91 50.09 -7.55 9.16
CA ALA A 91 49.53 -6.35 9.74
C ALA A 91 48.78 -5.50 8.69
N GLN A 92 49.35 -5.33 7.49
CA GLN A 92 48.68 -4.61 6.40
C GLN A 92 47.41 -5.32 5.92
N THR A 93 47.43 -6.65 5.85
CA THR A 93 46.24 -7.43 5.49
C THR A 93 45.15 -7.33 6.56
N ALA A 94 45.51 -7.37 7.84
CA ALA A 94 44.56 -7.16 8.94
C ALA A 94 43.95 -5.76 8.91
N THR A 95 44.77 -4.71 8.73
CA THR A 95 44.26 -3.33 8.60
C THR A 95 43.33 -3.16 7.39
N ALA A 96 43.61 -3.84 6.28
CA ALA A 96 42.73 -3.82 5.11
C ALA A 96 41.38 -4.53 5.37
N LEU A 97 41.39 -5.66 6.09
CA LEU A 97 40.16 -6.34 6.51
C LEU A 97 39.34 -5.49 7.48
N ASP A 98 39.98 -4.83 8.45
CA ASP A 98 39.30 -3.95 9.39
C ASP A 98 38.62 -2.78 8.66
N ALA A 99 39.33 -2.14 7.72
CA ALA A 99 38.78 -1.06 6.90
C ALA A 99 37.61 -1.55 6.03
N LEU A 100 37.74 -2.74 5.45
CA LEU A 100 36.67 -3.35 4.65
C LEU A 100 35.44 -3.66 5.50
N LEU A 101 35.62 -4.31 6.65
CA LEU A 101 34.52 -4.68 7.54
C LEU A 101 33.78 -3.44 8.07
N TYR A 102 34.53 -2.39 8.44
CA TYR A 102 33.96 -1.14 8.89
C TYR A 102 33.09 -0.48 7.81
N GLU A 103 33.55 -0.44 6.57
CA GLU A 103 32.77 0.13 5.45
C GLU A 103 31.54 -0.73 5.13
N LEU A 104 31.67 -2.05 5.14
CA LEU A 104 30.58 -2.98 4.87
C LEU A 104 29.45 -2.94 5.91
N ASP A 105 29.74 -2.53 7.15
CA ASP A 105 28.72 -2.34 8.20
C ASP A 105 28.00 -0.98 8.11
N SER A 106 28.36 -0.12 7.16
CA SER A 106 27.64 1.14 6.94
C SER A 106 26.16 0.93 6.60
N GLN A 107 25.30 1.81 7.12
CA GLN A 107 23.84 1.65 7.05
C GLN A 107 23.31 1.60 5.61
N ASP A 108 23.91 2.36 4.70
CA ASP A 108 23.48 2.46 3.31
C ASP A 108 23.99 1.29 2.46
N LEU A 109 25.16 0.70 2.77
CA LEU A 109 25.57 -0.59 2.21
C LEU A 109 24.67 -1.70 2.73
N ARG A 110 24.40 -1.76 4.05
CA ARG A 110 23.55 -2.80 4.66
C ARG A 110 22.13 -2.86 4.10
N SER A 111 21.59 -1.72 3.70
CA SER A 111 20.28 -1.60 3.07
C SER A 111 20.33 -1.66 1.54
N GLY A 112 21.50 -1.85 0.94
CA GLY A 112 21.71 -1.86 -0.52
C GLY A 112 21.57 -0.49 -1.21
N ARG A 113 21.20 0.57 -0.47
CA ARG A 113 21.00 1.93 -1.00
C ARG A 113 22.24 2.52 -1.65
N ALA A 114 23.42 2.21 -1.10
CA ALA A 114 24.69 2.66 -1.68
C ALA A 114 24.93 2.12 -3.11
N LEU A 115 24.29 0.99 -3.45
CA LEU A 115 24.43 0.35 -4.76
C LEU A 115 23.42 0.90 -5.77
N THR A 116 22.40 1.64 -5.33
CA THR A 116 21.43 2.27 -6.22
C THR A 116 22.14 3.31 -7.12
N ALA A 117 21.79 3.32 -8.40
CA ALA A 117 22.35 4.21 -9.41
C ALA A 117 21.21 4.79 -10.26
N PRO A 118 21.40 5.97 -10.88
CA PRO A 118 20.50 6.41 -11.94
C PRO A 118 20.46 5.37 -13.08
N GLY A 119 19.26 5.12 -13.61
CA GLY A 119 19.04 4.11 -14.65
C GLY A 119 18.66 2.73 -14.08
N ASP A 120 18.84 1.68 -14.89
CA ASP A 120 18.48 0.32 -14.53
C ASP A 120 19.71 -0.49 -14.07
N PRO A 121 19.90 -0.72 -12.77
CA PRO A 121 21.02 -1.50 -12.25
C PRO A 121 20.90 -3.01 -12.51
N GLY A 122 19.71 -3.53 -12.85
CA GLY A 122 19.48 -4.97 -13.00
C GLY A 122 19.28 -5.72 -11.67
N PHE A 123 19.19 -5.00 -10.54
CA PHE A 123 18.93 -5.55 -9.22
C PHE A 123 18.47 -4.48 -8.23
N VAL A 124 17.74 -4.90 -7.19
CA VAL A 124 17.49 -4.13 -5.97
C VAL A 124 17.70 -5.08 -4.79
N LEU A 125 18.52 -4.67 -3.83
CA LEU A 125 18.77 -5.46 -2.63
C LEU A 125 17.83 -5.02 -1.50
N ASP A 126 17.30 -6.00 -0.79
CA ASP A 126 16.64 -5.81 0.50
C ASP A 126 17.68 -5.61 1.60
N CYS A 127 18.77 -6.40 1.55
CA CYS A 127 19.86 -6.30 2.50
C CYS A 127 21.19 -6.79 1.93
N LEU A 128 22.26 -6.33 2.56
CA LEU A 128 23.64 -6.73 2.32
C LEU A 128 24.37 -6.83 3.66
N LEU A 129 24.44 -8.02 4.25
CA LEU A 129 24.88 -8.19 5.63
C LEU A 129 26.18 -8.99 5.69
N PRO A 130 27.23 -8.50 6.39
CA PRO A 130 28.38 -9.34 6.72
C PRO A 130 27.95 -10.53 7.56
N GLU A 131 28.35 -11.74 7.16
CA GLU A 131 28.03 -12.99 7.88
C GLU A 131 29.26 -13.55 8.59
N SER A 132 30.42 -13.53 7.95
CA SER A 132 31.65 -14.10 8.51
C SER A 132 32.90 -13.36 8.02
N VAL A 133 33.98 -13.48 8.79
CA VAL A 133 35.30 -12.95 8.44
C VAL A 133 36.33 -14.05 8.65
N SER A 134 37.13 -14.34 7.62
CA SER A 134 38.25 -15.26 7.67
C SER A 134 39.56 -14.47 7.64
N ILE A 135 40.30 -14.49 8.74
CA ILE A 135 41.56 -13.74 8.91
C ILE A 135 42.79 -14.58 8.51
N LEU A 136 42.66 -15.90 8.55
CA LEU A 136 43.70 -16.85 8.14
C LEU A 136 43.27 -17.54 6.85
N PRO A 137 44.22 -17.95 5.99
CA PRO A 137 43.96 -18.97 4.98
C PRO A 137 43.33 -20.17 5.69
N SER A 138 42.28 -20.74 5.11
CA SER A 138 41.73 -22.00 5.60
C SER A 138 42.78 -23.12 5.45
N SER A 139 42.41 -24.38 5.68
CA SER A 139 43.28 -25.52 5.31
C SER A 139 43.68 -25.54 3.83
N ASP A 140 43.05 -24.72 3.00
CA ASP A 140 43.42 -24.48 1.60
C ASP A 140 44.58 -23.44 1.52
N PRO A 141 45.76 -23.84 1.01
CA PRO A 141 46.91 -22.95 0.89
C PRO A 141 46.69 -21.75 -0.05
N ASP A 142 45.68 -21.80 -0.94
CA ASP A 142 45.33 -20.70 -1.84
C ASP A 142 44.22 -19.79 -1.28
N ALA A 143 43.71 -20.09 -0.07
CA ALA A 143 42.64 -19.30 0.53
C ALA A 143 43.14 -17.92 0.98
N LEU A 144 42.57 -16.88 0.39
CA LEU A 144 42.78 -15.51 0.81
C LEU A 144 41.91 -15.16 2.03
N PRO A 145 42.40 -14.29 2.93
CA PRO A 145 41.55 -13.67 3.95
C PRO A 145 40.37 -12.96 3.29
N ALA A 146 39.18 -13.08 3.88
CA ALA A 146 37.96 -12.64 3.23
C ALA A 146 36.86 -12.25 4.21
N VAL A 147 35.95 -11.39 3.74
CA VAL A 147 34.66 -11.13 4.38
C VAL A 147 33.58 -11.77 3.52
N GLU A 148 32.73 -12.61 4.12
CA GLU A 148 31.56 -13.17 3.47
C GLU A 148 30.32 -12.37 3.86
N MET A 149 29.46 -12.14 2.87
CA MET A 149 28.26 -11.32 2.99
C MET A 149 27.09 -12.04 2.35
N ARG A 150 25.92 -11.89 2.96
CA ARG A 150 24.65 -12.28 2.33
C ARG A 150 23.99 -11.07 1.70
N ALA A 151 23.60 -11.23 0.44
CA ALA A 151 22.84 -10.26 -0.33
C ALA A 151 21.50 -10.88 -0.73
N ASP A 152 20.42 -10.39 -0.14
CA ASP A 152 19.06 -10.82 -0.48
C ASP A 152 18.39 -9.72 -1.32
N GLY A 153 17.74 -10.09 -2.41
CA GLY A 153 17.05 -9.10 -3.24
C GLY A 153 16.41 -9.64 -4.51
N TRP A 154 15.99 -8.70 -5.33
CA TRP A 154 15.39 -8.95 -6.65
C TRP A 154 16.39 -8.67 -7.76
N PHE A 155 16.39 -9.52 -8.78
CA PHE A 155 17.33 -9.47 -9.88
C PHE A 155 16.60 -9.63 -11.21
N TRP A 156 17.06 -8.89 -12.23
CA TRP A 156 16.51 -8.94 -13.58
C TRP A 156 17.57 -8.52 -14.62
N PRO A 157 17.44 -8.90 -15.91
CA PRO A 157 18.37 -8.43 -16.92
C PRO A 157 18.21 -6.92 -17.14
N ARG A 158 19.32 -6.17 -17.17
CA ARG A 158 19.30 -4.72 -17.39
C ARG A 158 18.58 -4.36 -18.69
N ASN A 159 17.86 -3.25 -18.66
CA ASN A 159 17.10 -2.68 -19.78
C ASN A 159 16.01 -3.62 -20.33
N THR A 160 15.59 -4.64 -19.58
CA THR A 160 14.42 -5.44 -19.95
C THR A 160 13.16 -4.60 -19.75
N PRO A 161 12.33 -4.39 -20.79
CA PRO A 161 11.08 -3.65 -20.61
C PRO A 161 10.15 -4.40 -19.65
N GLY A 162 9.32 -3.64 -18.92
CA GLY A 162 8.18 -4.21 -18.20
C GLY A 162 7.14 -4.77 -19.18
N ILE A 163 6.20 -5.55 -18.66
CA ILE A 163 5.04 -6.02 -19.40
C ILE A 163 3.85 -5.18 -18.94
N THR A 164 3.31 -4.37 -19.84
CA THR A 164 2.08 -3.62 -19.57
C THR A 164 0.99 -4.57 -19.08
N GLY A 165 0.43 -4.25 -17.91
CA GLY A 165 -0.63 -5.04 -17.31
C GLY A 165 -1.89 -5.05 -18.17
N VAL A 166 -2.77 -6.02 -17.94
CA VAL A 166 -4.11 -6.01 -18.55
C VAL A 166 -4.88 -4.82 -17.99
N GLU A 167 -5.46 -4.01 -18.87
CA GLU A 167 -6.35 -2.93 -18.49
C GLU A 167 -7.47 -3.48 -17.59
N ILE A 168 -7.68 -2.84 -16.43
CA ILE A 168 -8.82 -3.15 -15.58
C ILE A 168 -10.04 -2.49 -16.23
N THR A 169 -10.69 -3.21 -17.15
CA THR A 169 -11.87 -2.73 -17.89
C THR A 169 -13.12 -2.61 -17.02
N ALA A 170 -13.20 -3.39 -15.93
CA ALA A 170 -14.30 -3.31 -14.97
C ALA A 170 -13.87 -3.77 -13.56
N ALA A 171 -14.34 -3.06 -12.54
CA ALA A 171 -14.28 -3.48 -11.14
C ALA A 171 -15.70 -3.70 -10.62
N LEU A 172 -16.03 -4.93 -10.20
CA LEU A 172 -17.33 -5.25 -9.63
C LEU A 172 -17.31 -4.99 -8.12
N VAL A 173 -17.90 -3.89 -7.66
CA VAL A 173 -18.13 -3.64 -6.24
C VAL A 173 -19.35 -4.46 -5.81
N ARG A 174 -19.15 -5.48 -4.97
CA ARG A 174 -20.22 -6.41 -4.54
C ARG A 174 -21.09 -5.86 -3.41
N THR A 175 -20.59 -4.91 -2.65
CA THR A 175 -21.28 -4.33 -1.51
C THR A 175 -20.80 -2.90 -1.30
N ALA A 176 -21.74 -1.97 -1.19
CA ALA A 176 -21.50 -0.61 -0.73
C ALA A 176 -22.49 -0.35 0.41
N THR A 177 -21.98 0.07 1.57
CA THR A 177 -22.80 0.42 2.74
C THR A 177 -22.90 1.93 2.82
N LEU A 178 -24.11 2.46 2.73
CA LEU A 178 -24.38 3.89 2.91
C LEU A 178 -24.77 4.12 4.39
N PRO A 179 -23.97 4.84 5.18
CA PRO A 179 -24.37 5.19 6.53
C PRO A 179 -25.47 6.26 6.48
N VAL A 180 -26.61 5.99 7.10
CA VAL A 180 -27.75 6.92 7.21
C VAL A 180 -28.10 7.07 8.69
N ALA A 181 -28.23 8.30 9.16
CA ALA A 181 -28.60 8.64 10.53
C ALA A 181 -29.82 9.56 10.55
N LEU A 182 -30.57 9.52 11.65
CA LEU A 182 -31.68 10.43 11.93
C LEU A 182 -31.29 11.29 13.15
N GLU A 183 -31.55 12.58 13.07
CA GLU A 183 -31.31 13.54 14.16
C GLU A 183 -32.60 14.31 14.47
N PRO A 184 -32.92 14.55 15.75
CA PRO A 184 -32.25 13.99 16.93
C PRO A 184 -32.52 12.48 17.08
N TRP A 185 -31.59 11.76 17.71
CA TRP A 185 -31.77 10.36 18.10
C TRP A 185 -31.12 10.07 19.46
N PRO A 186 -31.78 9.32 20.36
CA PRO A 186 -33.12 8.74 20.26
C PRO A 186 -34.23 9.80 20.28
N LEU A 187 -35.34 9.51 19.60
CA LEU A 187 -36.53 10.37 19.61
C LEU A 187 -37.37 10.11 20.87
N LEU A 188 -37.74 11.19 21.55
CA LEU A 188 -38.71 11.19 22.65
C LEU A 188 -39.94 11.95 22.18
N ILE A 189 -40.98 11.23 21.76
CA ILE A 189 -42.19 11.79 21.17
C ILE A 189 -43.41 11.36 21.99
N ARG A 190 -44.28 12.31 22.33
CA ARG A 190 -45.56 12.08 22.99
C ARG A 190 -46.73 12.40 22.07
N ALA A 191 -47.86 11.77 22.35
CA ALA A 191 -49.10 11.98 21.64
C ALA A 191 -49.53 13.46 21.74
N GLY A 192 -49.80 14.08 20.60
CA GLY A 192 -50.19 15.49 20.52
C GLY A 192 -49.06 16.49 20.77
N ASP A 193 -47.80 16.05 20.82
CA ASP A 193 -46.66 16.96 20.84
C ASP A 193 -46.66 17.88 19.61
N PRO A 194 -46.07 19.08 19.70
CA PRO A 194 -45.90 19.93 18.53
C PRO A 194 -45.01 19.28 17.47
N LEU A 195 -45.00 19.88 16.27
CA LEU A 195 -44.14 19.47 15.16
C LEU A 195 -42.68 19.30 15.61
N VAL A 196 -42.15 18.09 15.43
CA VAL A 196 -40.77 17.72 15.76
C VAL A 196 -39.89 17.92 14.51
N PRO A 197 -38.87 18.79 14.56
CA PRO A 197 -37.91 18.90 13.47
C PRO A 197 -37.03 17.64 13.42
N LEU A 198 -36.89 17.06 12.23
CA LEU A 198 -36.08 15.89 11.96
C LEU A 198 -35.09 16.19 10.83
N THR A 199 -33.89 15.64 10.96
CA THR A 199 -32.84 15.73 9.94
C THR A 199 -32.35 14.33 9.63
N VAL A 200 -32.46 13.91 8.37
CA VAL A 200 -31.78 12.69 7.89
C VAL A 200 -30.39 13.09 7.39
N ARG A 201 -29.36 12.49 7.98
CA ARG A 201 -27.97 12.61 7.52
C ARG A 201 -27.59 11.40 6.68
N VAL A 202 -27.10 11.65 5.48
CA VAL A 202 -26.59 10.63 4.57
C VAL A 202 -25.09 10.80 4.47
N GLY A 203 -24.32 9.84 4.97
CA GLY A 203 -22.87 9.92 4.86
C GLY A 203 -22.42 9.92 3.40
N ALA A 204 -21.23 10.45 3.16
CA ALA A 204 -20.69 10.66 1.82
C ALA A 204 -20.74 9.37 0.98
N ALA A 205 -21.73 9.27 0.11
CA ALA A 205 -21.71 8.36 -1.01
C ALA A 205 -21.47 9.17 -2.26
N GLY A 206 -20.57 8.68 -3.10
CA GLY A 206 -20.36 9.22 -4.41
C GLY A 206 -19.85 8.10 -5.28
N THR A 207 -20.17 8.16 -6.57
CA THR A 207 -19.36 7.50 -7.59
C THR A 207 -17.99 8.19 -7.60
N SER A 208 -17.09 7.75 -6.72
CA SER A 208 -15.71 8.21 -6.75
C SER A 208 -14.99 7.48 -7.87
N ARG A 209 -14.49 8.25 -8.85
CA ARG A 209 -13.42 7.74 -9.71
C ARG A 209 -12.18 7.65 -8.82
N LEU A 210 -11.62 6.46 -8.64
CA LEU A 210 -10.36 6.24 -7.91
C LEU A 210 -9.24 7.01 -8.63
N THR A 211 -9.14 8.30 -8.35
CA THR A 211 -8.23 9.27 -9.00
C THR A 211 -7.29 9.92 -7.99
N GLY A 212 -7.36 9.52 -6.71
CA GLY A 212 -6.56 10.08 -5.63
C GLY A 212 -7.19 11.32 -4.97
N ASP A 213 -8.22 11.91 -5.59
CA ASP A 213 -8.91 13.09 -5.07
C ASP A 213 -9.97 12.74 -4.01
N ALA A 214 -10.22 13.68 -3.10
CA ALA A 214 -11.28 13.57 -2.10
C ALA A 214 -12.68 13.57 -2.79
N PRO A 215 -13.61 12.70 -2.39
CA PRO A 215 -14.95 12.65 -2.98
C PRO A 215 -15.70 13.96 -2.70
N THR A 216 -16.34 14.54 -3.73
CA THR A 216 -16.80 15.94 -3.68
C THR A 216 -18.30 16.18 -3.52
N VAL A 217 -19.24 15.25 -3.69
CA VAL A 217 -20.68 15.55 -3.50
C VAL A 217 -21.50 14.31 -3.14
N SER A 218 -22.52 14.48 -2.29
CA SER A 218 -23.59 13.50 -2.02
C SER A 218 -24.44 13.21 -3.26
N PRO A 219 -24.86 11.97 -3.54
CA PRO A 219 -25.25 11.56 -4.89
C PRO A 219 -26.76 11.62 -5.14
N PHE A 220 -27.58 11.87 -4.11
CA PHE A 220 -29.02 11.59 -4.17
C PHE A 220 -29.87 12.78 -4.60
N GLY A 221 -29.41 14.03 -4.43
CA GLY A 221 -30.12 15.26 -4.78
C GLY A 221 -31.42 15.51 -3.98
N GLU A 222 -32.27 14.50 -3.86
CA GLU A 222 -33.55 14.51 -3.17
C GLU A 222 -33.82 13.13 -2.54
N LEU A 223 -34.38 13.13 -1.32
CA LEU A 223 -34.82 11.94 -0.61
C LEU A 223 -36.34 11.87 -0.57
N ALA A 224 -36.88 10.67 -0.69
CA ALA A 224 -38.29 10.40 -0.46
C ALA A 224 -38.48 9.85 0.96
N VAL A 225 -39.23 10.55 1.80
CA VAL A 225 -39.54 10.13 3.18
C VAL A 225 -41.02 9.87 3.36
N ARG A 226 -41.37 8.83 4.12
CA ARG A 226 -42.77 8.50 4.45
C ARG A 226 -42.88 7.88 5.84
N VAL A 227 -44.05 8.02 6.44
CA VAL A 227 -44.39 7.38 7.72
C VAL A 227 -45.34 6.21 7.44
N VAL A 228 -44.99 5.03 7.96
CA VAL A 228 -45.78 3.81 7.81
C VAL A 228 -46.01 3.11 9.15
N ASP A 229 -47.11 2.36 9.27
CA ASP A 229 -47.33 1.46 10.39
C ASP A 229 -46.45 0.18 10.27
N ALA A 230 -46.50 -0.69 11.29
CA ALA A 230 -45.79 -1.98 11.27
C ALA A 230 -46.17 -2.89 10.08
N GLY A 231 -47.33 -2.68 9.45
CA GLY A 231 -47.82 -3.40 8.28
C GLY A 231 -47.50 -2.72 6.94
N GLY A 232 -46.79 -1.60 6.92
CA GLY A 232 -46.44 -0.85 5.72
C GLY A 232 -47.59 0.02 5.14
N ARG A 233 -48.68 0.20 5.87
CA ARG A 233 -49.78 1.12 5.53
C ARG A 233 -49.42 2.54 5.99
N PRO A 234 -50.11 3.60 5.52
CA PRO A 234 -49.88 4.95 6.02
C PRO A 234 -49.94 5.00 7.56
N GLY A 235 -48.91 5.59 8.18
CA GLY A 235 -48.84 5.72 9.63
C GLY A 235 -49.78 6.79 10.19
N ALA A 236 -49.82 6.91 11.51
CA ALA A 236 -50.75 7.80 12.20
C ALA A 236 -50.26 9.26 12.25
N GLY A 237 -48.94 9.48 12.31
CA GLY A 237 -48.33 10.80 12.26
C GLY A 237 -48.19 11.36 10.84
N ASN A 238 -48.02 12.68 10.74
CA ASN A 238 -47.91 13.39 9.47
C ASN A 238 -46.50 13.95 9.23
N LEU A 239 -46.11 14.09 7.96
CA LEU A 239 -44.86 14.74 7.57
C LEU A 239 -45.13 16.11 6.93
N SER A 240 -44.23 17.05 7.20
CA SER A 240 -44.19 18.40 6.63
C SER A 240 -42.78 18.74 6.12
N GLY A 241 -42.68 19.75 5.24
CA GLY A 241 -41.45 20.05 4.52
C GLY A 241 -41.38 19.36 3.16
N GLY A 242 -40.61 19.95 2.24
CA GLY A 242 -40.41 19.47 0.87
C GLY A 242 -41.68 19.39 0.02
N ALA A 243 -41.56 18.79 -1.17
CA ALA A 243 -42.66 18.62 -2.11
C ALA A 243 -43.55 17.43 -1.74
N VAL A 244 -44.87 17.54 -1.97
CA VAL A 244 -45.81 16.43 -1.76
C VAL A 244 -45.60 15.38 -2.85
N GLY A 245 -45.29 14.16 -2.43
CA GLY A 245 -45.23 12.98 -3.28
C GLY A 245 -46.47 12.10 -3.16
N PRO A 246 -46.56 11.02 -3.96
CA PRO A 246 -47.66 10.06 -3.90
C PRO A 246 -47.67 9.27 -2.59
N GLY A 247 -48.87 8.86 -2.14
CA GLY A 247 -49.02 7.96 -1.00
C GLY A 247 -48.56 8.53 0.36
N GLY A 248 -48.63 9.84 0.55
CA GLY A 248 -48.21 10.50 1.81
C GLY A 248 -46.70 10.73 1.92
N THR A 249 -45.95 10.48 0.84
CA THR A 249 -44.50 10.73 0.78
C THR A 249 -44.18 12.23 0.72
N ARG A 250 -43.08 12.66 1.33
CA ARG A 250 -42.47 13.97 1.10
C ARG A 250 -41.14 13.81 0.37
N LEU A 251 -40.91 14.65 -0.62
CA LEU A 251 -39.65 14.73 -1.35
C LEU A 251 -38.84 15.89 -0.77
N ILE A 252 -37.71 15.58 -0.13
CA ILE A 252 -36.87 16.52 0.62
C ILE A 252 -35.56 16.69 -0.12
N THR A 253 -35.23 17.92 -0.49
CA THR A 253 -33.93 18.24 -1.09
C THR A 253 -32.81 17.93 -0.10
N LEU A 254 -31.78 17.26 -0.57
CA LEU A 254 -30.57 16.98 0.20
C LEU A 254 -29.57 18.11 -0.03
N ALA A 255 -29.33 18.92 1.00
CA ALA A 255 -28.31 19.97 0.97
C ALA A 255 -27.05 19.45 1.68
N ASP A 256 -25.93 19.42 0.97
CA ASP A 256 -24.69 18.75 1.40
C ASP A 256 -24.92 17.28 1.77
N ASP A 257 -25.10 16.98 3.06
CA ASP A 257 -25.35 15.64 3.62
C ASP A 257 -26.66 15.56 4.43
N ALA A 258 -27.46 16.62 4.46
CA ALA A 258 -28.61 16.77 5.35
C ALA A 258 -29.93 17.03 4.61
N ALA A 259 -30.98 16.32 5.04
CA ALA A 259 -32.35 16.52 4.57
C ALA A 259 -33.26 16.83 5.77
N GLU A 260 -33.79 18.05 5.82
CA GLU A 260 -34.58 18.56 6.94
C GLU A 260 -36.09 18.52 6.62
N PHE A 261 -36.87 18.04 7.58
CA PHE A 261 -38.33 17.97 7.49
C PHE A 261 -38.95 17.93 8.89
N GLY A 262 -40.28 18.02 8.98
CA GLY A 262 -41.00 17.97 10.24
C GLY A 262 -41.87 16.72 10.36
N TYR A 263 -41.92 16.12 11.54
CA TYR A 263 -42.87 15.07 11.92
C TYR A 263 -43.88 15.61 12.93
N GLU A 264 -45.17 15.50 12.62
CA GLU A 264 -46.27 15.86 13.51
C GLU A 264 -46.81 14.57 14.17
N PRO A 265 -46.61 14.41 15.49
CA PRO A 265 -47.09 13.25 16.22
C PRO A 265 -48.63 13.16 16.22
N PRO A 266 -49.19 11.94 16.12
CA PRO A 266 -50.64 11.74 16.22
C PRO A 266 -51.17 12.10 17.61
N ALA A 267 -52.49 12.35 17.70
CA ALA A 267 -53.16 12.71 18.95
C ALA A 267 -53.26 11.55 19.97
N GLY A 268 -52.93 10.32 19.57
CA GLY A 268 -52.90 9.14 20.43
C GLY A 268 -51.59 8.35 20.25
N PRO A 269 -51.27 7.41 21.14
CA PRO A 269 -50.06 6.60 21.05
C PRO A 269 -50.06 5.77 19.76
N ALA A 270 -48.88 5.64 19.14
CA ALA A 270 -48.70 4.94 17.87
C ALA A 270 -47.27 4.36 17.74
N GLU A 271 -47.16 3.27 16.98
CA GLU A 271 -45.88 2.67 16.58
C GLU A 271 -45.68 2.85 15.09
N ASP A 272 -45.19 4.04 14.72
CA ASP A 272 -44.90 4.40 13.33
C ASP A 272 -43.44 4.07 12.97
N GLN A 273 -43.15 4.04 11.68
CA GLN A 273 -41.81 3.86 11.11
C GLN A 273 -41.57 4.95 10.07
N LEU A 274 -40.48 5.71 10.22
CA LEU A 274 -39.96 6.58 9.18
C LEU A 274 -39.17 5.74 8.19
N VAL A 275 -39.59 5.75 6.92
CA VAL A 275 -38.88 5.08 5.83
C VAL A 275 -38.23 6.14 4.94
N VAL A 276 -36.94 6.00 4.69
CA VAL A 276 -36.13 6.88 3.84
C VAL A 276 -35.76 6.13 2.56
N CYS A 277 -36.09 6.70 1.41
CA CYS A 277 -35.82 6.13 0.09
C CYS A 277 -35.09 7.14 -0.81
N VAL A 278 -34.43 6.62 -1.85
CA VAL A 278 -33.94 7.46 -2.96
C VAL A 278 -35.13 7.98 -3.76
N ALA A 279 -35.18 9.28 -4.06
CA ALA A 279 -36.18 9.82 -4.99
C ALA A 279 -35.85 9.37 -6.43
N HIS A 280 -36.83 8.81 -7.15
CA HIS A 280 -36.63 8.41 -8.55
C HIS A 280 -37.25 9.43 -9.51
N ALA A 281 -36.43 10.02 -10.38
CA ALA A 281 -36.91 10.89 -11.44
C ALA A 281 -37.50 10.04 -12.59
N GLY A 282 -38.81 10.16 -12.86
CA GLY A 282 -39.36 9.76 -14.18
C GLY A 282 -40.69 9.01 -14.24
N ALA A 283 -41.25 8.46 -13.17
CA ALA A 283 -42.61 7.92 -13.18
C ALA A 283 -43.16 7.73 -11.76
N ALA A 284 -44.46 7.92 -11.58
CA ALA A 284 -45.14 7.66 -10.31
C ALA A 284 -45.21 6.14 -10.02
N PRO A 285 -45.03 5.69 -8.75
CA PRO A 285 -44.63 6.48 -7.60
C PRO A 285 -43.11 6.74 -7.58
N ALA A 286 -42.72 7.98 -7.25
CA ALA A 286 -41.33 8.46 -7.17
C ALA A 286 -40.53 7.91 -5.96
N VAL A 287 -40.83 6.68 -5.51
CA VAL A 287 -40.20 6.03 -4.35
C VAL A 287 -39.24 4.96 -4.87
N GLY A 288 -37.94 5.21 -4.73
CA GLY A 288 -36.87 4.28 -5.08
C GLY A 288 -36.53 3.30 -3.95
N ILE A 289 -35.29 2.81 -3.98
CA ILE A 289 -34.75 1.84 -3.02
C ILE A 289 -34.78 2.42 -1.59
N GLU A 290 -35.24 1.62 -0.62
CA GLU A 290 -35.18 1.94 0.81
C GLU A 290 -33.71 2.00 1.27
N LEU A 291 -33.31 3.17 1.76
CA LEU A 291 -31.97 3.42 2.31
C LEU A 291 -31.92 3.09 3.80
N ALA A 292 -32.96 3.48 4.55
CA ALA A 292 -33.01 3.32 5.99
C ALA A 292 -34.45 3.34 6.52
N ARG A 293 -34.60 2.81 7.73
CA ARG A 293 -35.85 2.79 8.49
C ARG A 293 -35.59 3.11 9.95
N PHE A 294 -36.37 4.02 10.51
CA PHE A 294 -36.24 4.47 11.90
C PHE A 294 -37.58 4.34 12.62
N PRO A 295 -37.63 3.73 13.82
CA PRO A 295 -38.86 3.67 14.59
C PRO A 295 -39.25 5.05 15.14
N LEU A 296 -40.53 5.39 15.00
CA LEU A 296 -41.18 6.57 15.57
C LEU A 296 -42.20 6.10 16.61
N ALA A 297 -41.72 5.80 17.82
CA ALA A 297 -42.57 5.39 18.93
C ALA A 297 -43.19 6.62 19.61
N VAL A 298 -44.51 6.76 19.52
CA VAL A 298 -45.28 7.85 20.12
C VAL A 298 -45.90 7.35 21.41
N THR A 299 -45.45 7.91 22.53
CA THR A 299 -45.91 7.54 23.87
C THR A 299 -47.12 8.36 24.31
N GLY A 300 -47.93 7.83 25.22
CA GLY A 300 -49.11 8.52 25.78
C GLY A 300 -48.79 9.46 26.92
#